data_AF-A0A1V6HAB2-F1
#
_entry.id   AF-A0A1V6HAB2-F1
#
_cell.length_a   1.000
_cell.length_b   1.000
_cell.length_c   1.000
_cell.angle_alpha   90.00
_cell.angle_beta   90.00
_cell.angle_gamma   90.00
#
_symmetry.space_group_name_H-M   'P 1'
#
loop_
_entity.id
_entity.type
_entity.pdbx_description
1 polymer ?
#
loop_
_entity_poly.entity_id
_entity_poly.type
_entity_poly.pdbx_seq_one_letter_code
_entity_poly.pdbx_strand_id
1 'polypeptide(L)'
;MRSLEEDRKIKTAYQVDFLQSFLARNQLGMADILLKFSRKGTSAEDYKLTVLEYQDILGILYNNSSLTKILCTSKNRVHYWLMDYLKQQKHYNLIEIRDNGNSLILKNNPHREIKIGILPSPSARSVMRYANKTEFLQQVSQIYKQAITNDE
;
A
#
# COMPACT_ATOMS: atom_id res chain seq x y z
N MET A 1 9.82 -29.42 9.50
CA MET A 1 8.55 -29.83 8.85
C MET A 1 7.43 -28.98 9.44
N ARG A 2 6.81 -28.07 8.68
CA ARG A 2 5.64 -27.30 9.15
C ARG A 2 4.39 -28.06 8.76
N SER A 3 3.49 -28.33 9.71
CA SER A 3 2.29 -29.14 9.51
C SER A 3 1.38 -28.51 8.46
N LEU A 4 1.20 -29.23 7.37
CA LEU A 4 0.32 -28.88 6.25
C LEU A 4 -1.17 -29.09 6.57
N GLU A 5 -1.51 -29.52 7.78
CA GLU A 5 -2.84 -30.07 8.11
C GLU A 5 -3.70 -29.24 9.04
N GLU A 6 -3.23 -28.10 9.55
CA GLU A 6 -4.17 -27.15 10.16
C GLU A 6 -5.11 -26.60 9.07
N ASP A 7 -6.42 -26.78 9.28
CA ASP A 7 -7.46 -26.45 8.32
C ASP A 7 -7.30 -25.01 7.83
N ARG A 8 -7.27 -24.83 6.52
CA ARG A 8 -6.87 -23.58 5.85
C ARG A 8 -7.68 -22.38 6.36
N LYS A 9 -8.95 -22.60 6.73
CA LYS A 9 -9.83 -21.60 7.33
C LYS A 9 -9.33 -21.06 8.67
N ILE A 10 -8.82 -21.94 9.54
CA ILE A 10 -8.32 -21.59 10.87
C ILE A 10 -7.03 -20.77 10.74
N LYS A 11 -6.12 -21.19 9.86
CA LYS A 11 -4.90 -20.43 9.54
C LYS A 11 -5.20 -19.03 9.01
N THR A 12 -6.17 -18.89 8.11
CA THR A 12 -6.57 -17.58 7.58
C THR A 12 -7.17 -16.69 8.66
N ALA A 13 -8.03 -17.22 9.55
CA ALA A 13 -8.61 -16.46 10.65
C ALA A 13 -7.52 -15.92 11.60
N TYR A 14 -6.59 -16.77 12.02
CA TYR A 14 -5.47 -16.35 12.87
C TYR A 14 -4.55 -15.32 12.20
N GLN A 15 -4.26 -15.49 10.91
CA GLN A 15 -3.45 -14.53 10.15
C GLN A 15 -4.14 -13.18 10.00
N VAL A 16 -5.45 -13.18 9.77
CA VAL A 16 -6.26 -11.96 9.70
C VAL A 16 -6.28 -11.25 11.04
N ASP A 17 -6.53 -11.98 12.13
CA ASP A 17 -6.54 -11.42 13.49
C ASP A 17 -5.17 -10.84 13.88
N PHE A 18 -4.09 -11.59 13.61
CA PHE A 18 -2.73 -11.10 13.79
C PHE A 18 -2.48 -9.81 13.01
N LEU A 19 -2.85 -9.76 11.73
CA LEU A 19 -2.63 -8.59 10.88
C LEU A 19 -3.42 -7.39 11.38
N GLN A 20 -4.71 -7.56 11.67
CA GLN A 20 -5.57 -6.49 12.20
C GLN A 20 -5.04 -5.96 13.53
N SER A 21 -4.70 -6.86 14.45
CA SER A 21 -4.11 -6.52 15.74
C SER A 21 -2.75 -5.84 15.61
N PHE A 22 -1.92 -6.25 14.65
CA PHE A 22 -0.64 -5.60 14.36
C PHE A 22 -0.85 -4.18 13.82
N LEU A 23 -1.73 -4.02 12.82
CA LEU A 23 -2.03 -2.73 12.22
C LEU A 23 -2.59 -1.75 13.26
N ALA A 24 -3.58 -2.18 14.06
CA ALA A 24 -4.19 -1.35 15.09
C ALA A 24 -3.18 -0.89 16.15
N ARG A 25 -2.35 -1.82 16.67
CA ARG A 25 -1.32 -1.49 17.67
C ARG A 25 -0.27 -0.48 17.18
N ASN A 26 -0.02 -0.44 15.88
CA ASN A 26 0.96 0.44 15.27
C ASN A 26 0.33 1.65 14.58
N GLN A 27 -0.98 1.89 14.74
CA GLN A 27 -1.73 2.97 14.08
C GLN A 27 -1.58 2.96 12.55
N LEU A 28 -1.53 1.77 11.97
CA LEU A 28 -1.39 1.55 10.54
C LEU A 28 -2.73 1.20 9.91
N GLY A 29 -2.92 1.63 8.67
CA GLY A 29 -3.96 1.15 7.78
C GLY A 29 -3.35 0.40 6.59
N MET A 30 -4.12 -0.51 5.99
CA MET A 30 -3.77 -1.17 4.74
C MET A 30 -4.96 -1.11 3.80
N ALA A 31 -4.72 -0.73 2.55
CA ALA A 31 -5.72 -0.68 1.49
C ALA A 31 -5.07 -1.01 0.14
N ASP A 32 -5.82 -1.66 -0.73
CA ASP A 32 -5.47 -1.78 -2.15
C ASP A 32 -5.90 -0.52 -2.90
N ILE A 33 -5.11 -0.11 -3.89
CA ILE A 33 -5.42 1.07 -4.72
C ILE A 33 -6.48 0.77 -5.79
N LEU A 34 -6.61 -0.49 -6.22
CA LEU A 34 -7.59 -0.91 -7.22
C LEU A 34 -8.81 -1.53 -6.51
N LEU A 35 -9.94 -0.84 -6.57
CA LEU A 35 -11.21 -1.37 -6.05
C LEU A 35 -11.80 -2.41 -7.02
N LYS A 36 -11.72 -2.14 -8.33
CA LYS A 36 -12.09 -3.10 -9.39
C LYS A 36 -11.06 -3.06 -10.51
N PHE A 37 -10.72 -4.24 -11.01
CA PHE A 37 -9.80 -4.41 -12.12
C PHE A 37 -10.18 -5.64 -12.93
N SER A 38 -9.80 -5.65 -14.21
CA SER A 38 -9.80 -6.86 -15.02
C SER A 38 -8.38 -7.35 -15.24
N ARG A 39 -8.23 -8.66 -15.47
CA ARG A 39 -6.93 -9.31 -15.68
C ARG A 39 -6.97 -10.04 -17.02
N LYS A 40 -6.00 -9.77 -17.88
CA LYS A 40 -5.88 -10.50 -19.15
C LYS A 40 -5.29 -11.91 -18.88
N GLY A 41 -6.13 -12.94 -19.00
CA GLY A 41 -5.75 -14.34 -18.77
C GLY A 41 -5.55 -14.68 -17.28
N THR A 42 -4.75 -15.72 -17.01
CA THR A 42 -4.52 -16.26 -15.64
C THR A 42 -3.22 -15.78 -14.99
N SER A 43 -2.47 -14.87 -15.62
CA SER A 43 -1.16 -14.44 -15.12
C SER A 43 -1.27 -13.58 -13.86
N ALA A 44 -0.47 -13.88 -12.84
CA ALA A 44 -0.34 -13.10 -11.60
C ALA A 44 0.46 -11.79 -11.73
N GLU A 45 0.59 -11.23 -12.95
CA GLU A 45 1.41 -10.04 -13.23
C GLU A 45 0.58 -8.76 -13.21
N ASP A 46 1.04 -7.78 -12.44
CA ASP A 46 0.34 -6.49 -12.29
C ASP A 46 0.28 -5.67 -13.59
N TYR A 47 1.22 -5.87 -14.52
CA TYR A 47 1.18 -5.18 -15.82
C TYR A 47 0.05 -5.67 -16.74
N LYS A 48 -0.57 -6.80 -16.41
CA LYS A 48 -1.73 -7.36 -17.13
C LYS A 48 -3.05 -6.95 -16.50
N LEU A 49 -3.02 -6.10 -15.47
CA LEU A 49 -4.20 -5.52 -14.87
C LEU A 49 -4.63 -4.27 -15.64
N THR A 50 -5.90 -4.24 -16.00
CA THR A 50 -6.57 -3.04 -16.48
C THR A 50 -7.42 -2.50 -15.35
N VAL A 51 -7.20 -1.23 -15.00
CA VAL A 51 -7.97 -0.59 -13.93
C VAL A 51 -9.37 -0.31 -14.43
N LEU A 52 -10.37 -0.72 -13.64
CA LEU A 52 -11.77 -0.37 -13.87
C LEU A 52 -12.23 0.69 -12.87
N GLU A 53 -11.79 0.57 -11.62
CA GLU A 53 -12.15 1.46 -10.53
C GLU A 53 -11.03 1.55 -9.49
N TYR A 54 -10.69 2.77 -9.09
CA TYR A 54 -9.75 3.03 -8.00
C TYR A 54 -10.47 3.11 -6.66
N GLN A 55 -9.78 2.73 -5.59
CA GLN A 55 -10.21 2.97 -4.23
C GLN A 55 -10.27 4.48 -3.94
N ASP A 56 -11.24 4.93 -3.14
CA ASP A 56 -11.34 6.33 -2.74
C ASP A 56 -10.31 6.69 -1.65
N ILE A 57 -9.05 6.84 -2.05
CA ILE A 57 -7.94 7.17 -1.17
C ILE A 57 -8.14 8.56 -0.52
N LEU A 58 -8.65 9.54 -1.27
CA LEU A 58 -8.91 10.87 -0.71
C LEU A 58 -10.00 10.84 0.36
N GLY A 59 -11.07 10.06 0.17
CA GLY A 59 -12.09 9.86 1.19
C GLY A 59 -11.53 9.21 2.46
N ILE A 60 -10.64 8.23 2.33
CA ILE A 60 -9.95 7.62 3.49
C ILE A 60 -9.13 8.66 4.25
N LEU A 61 -8.32 9.46 3.55
CA LEU A 61 -7.46 10.47 4.17
C LEU A 61 -8.27 11.63 4.78
N TYR A 62 -9.41 11.98 4.16
CA TYR A 62 -10.35 12.97 4.67
C TYR A 62 -10.91 12.55 6.03
N ASN A 63 -11.34 11.28 6.14
CA ASN A 63 -11.97 10.74 7.34
C ASN A 63 -10.98 10.37 8.45
N ASN A 64 -9.68 10.28 8.13
CA ASN A 64 -8.64 9.89 9.09
C ASN A 64 -7.59 11.01 9.19
N SER A 65 -7.87 12.03 10.02
CA SER A 65 -7.05 13.23 10.14
C SER A 65 -5.63 13.00 10.69
N SER A 66 -5.41 11.88 11.37
CA SER A 66 -4.11 11.48 11.94
C SER A 66 -3.12 10.91 10.93
N LEU A 67 -3.55 10.48 9.74
CA LEU A 67 -2.65 9.86 8.77
C LEU A 67 -1.72 10.90 8.14
N THR A 68 -0.41 10.76 8.27
CA THR A 68 0.55 11.72 7.67
C THR A 68 1.31 11.13 6.49
N LYS A 69 1.14 9.82 6.21
CA LYS A 69 1.92 9.09 5.22
C LYS A 69 1.06 8.10 4.44
N ILE A 70 1.37 7.95 3.16
CA ILE A 70 0.94 6.86 2.29
C ILE A 70 2.20 6.10 1.87
N LEU A 71 2.25 4.81 2.16
CA LEU A 71 3.39 3.97 1.80
C LEU A 71 2.99 3.01 0.68
N CYS A 72 3.44 3.32 -0.54
CA CYS A 72 3.17 2.50 -1.72
C CYS A 72 4.06 1.26 -1.72
N THR A 73 3.49 0.07 -1.55
CA THR A 73 4.22 -1.22 -1.48
C THR A 73 4.84 -1.67 -2.82
N SER A 74 4.84 -0.81 -3.85
CA SER A 74 5.51 -1.08 -5.12
C SER A 74 5.68 0.22 -5.91
N LYS A 75 6.93 0.50 -6.32
CA LYS A 75 7.24 1.62 -7.22
C LYS A 75 6.54 1.49 -8.57
N ASN A 76 6.55 0.28 -9.14
CA ASN A 76 6.25 0.09 -10.55
C ASN A 76 4.75 0.12 -10.87
N ARG A 77 3.88 -0.03 -9.88
CA ARG A 77 2.43 -0.13 -10.14
C ARG A 77 1.60 0.63 -9.14
N VAL A 78 1.74 0.35 -7.84
CA VAL A 78 0.90 0.99 -6.81
C VAL A 78 1.09 2.50 -6.82
N HIS A 79 2.34 2.98 -6.85
CA HIS A 79 2.61 4.42 -6.93
C HIS A 79 2.06 5.05 -8.21
N TYR A 80 2.22 4.39 -9.38
CA TYR A 80 1.68 4.90 -10.64
C TYR A 80 0.14 4.97 -10.62
N TRP A 81 -0.53 3.96 -10.08
CA TRP A 81 -1.98 3.94 -9.93
C TRP A 81 -2.48 4.99 -8.95
N LEU A 82 -1.76 5.22 -7.85
CA LEU A 82 -2.06 6.33 -6.95
C LEU A 82 -1.95 7.67 -7.67
N MET A 83 -0.88 7.90 -8.43
CA MET A 83 -0.70 9.13 -9.20
C MET A 83 -1.75 9.31 -10.30
N ASP A 84 -2.12 8.22 -10.98
CA ASP A 84 -3.19 8.24 -11.98
C ASP A 84 -4.54 8.61 -11.34
N TYR A 85 -4.87 7.98 -10.22
CA TYR A 85 -6.05 8.31 -9.42
C TYR A 85 -6.05 9.79 -8.99
N LEU A 86 -4.98 10.28 -8.35
CA LEU A 86 -4.90 11.65 -7.83
C LEU A 86 -5.01 12.72 -8.92
N LYS A 87 -4.62 12.41 -10.17
CA LYS A 87 -4.70 13.33 -11.31
C LYS A 87 -6.06 13.35 -12.01
N GLN A 88 -7.03 12.52 -11.59
CA GLN A 88 -8.38 12.53 -12.18
C GLN A 88 -9.13 13.81 -11.80
N GLN A 89 -9.75 14.46 -12.79
CA GLN A 89 -10.42 15.77 -12.64
C GLN A 89 -11.62 15.78 -11.67
N LYS A 90 -12.09 14.60 -11.23
CA LYS A 90 -13.23 14.45 -10.31
C LYS A 90 -12.89 14.66 -8.83
N HIS A 91 -11.61 14.85 -8.49
CA HIS A 91 -11.14 14.90 -7.11
C HIS A 91 -11.09 16.31 -6.53
N TYR A 92 -12.26 16.90 -6.28
CA TYR A 92 -12.40 18.28 -5.74
C TYR A 92 -11.84 18.49 -4.33
N ASN A 93 -11.50 17.42 -3.61
CA ASN A 93 -10.94 17.46 -2.26
C ASN A 93 -9.41 17.58 -2.23
N LEU A 94 -8.74 17.39 -3.36
CA LEU A 94 -7.30 17.57 -3.49
C LEU A 94 -6.98 19.05 -3.80
N ILE A 95 -6.13 19.69 -2.99
CA ILE A 95 -5.63 21.03 -3.31
C ILE A 95 -4.50 20.90 -4.32
N GLU A 96 -3.47 20.16 -3.97
CA GLU A 96 -2.26 20.06 -4.79
C GLU A 96 -1.45 18.79 -4.49
N ILE A 97 -0.62 18.44 -5.45
CA ILE A 97 0.43 17.42 -5.35
C ILE A 97 1.76 18.16 -5.45
N ARG A 98 2.63 18.01 -4.45
CA ARG A 98 3.94 18.69 -4.38
C ARG A 98 5.08 17.70 -4.60
N ASP A 99 6.30 18.24 -4.65
CA ASP A 99 7.56 17.47 -4.66
C ASP A 99 7.60 16.36 -5.70
N ASN A 100 7.16 16.66 -6.92
CA ASN A 100 7.08 15.71 -8.03
C ASN A 100 6.25 14.45 -7.76
N GLY A 101 5.23 14.53 -6.90
CA GLY A 101 4.38 13.39 -6.53
C GLY A 101 4.70 12.76 -5.18
N ASN A 102 5.58 13.36 -4.38
CA ASN A 102 5.98 12.81 -3.09
C ASN A 102 5.15 13.34 -1.91
N SER A 103 4.29 14.33 -2.10
CA SER A 103 3.34 14.74 -1.08
C SER A 103 2.06 15.32 -1.67
N LEU A 104 1.00 15.35 -0.87
CA LEU A 104 -0.29 15.92 -1.24
C LEU A 104 -0.90 16.69 -0.07
N ILE A 105 -1.75 17.67 -0.42
CA ILE A 105 -2.52 18.47 0.54
C ILE A 105 -4.01 18.40 0.21
N LEU A 106 -4.83 18.21 1.24
CA LEU A 106 -6.29 18.12 1.12
C LEU A 106 -6.98 19.43 1.51
N LYS A 107 -8.13 19.69 0.89
CA LYS A 107 -8.91 20.91 1.10
C LYS A 107 -9.44 21.08 2.53
N ASN A 108 -9.76 19.97 3.20
CA ASN A 108 -10.31 20.00 4.56
C ASN A 108 -9.28 20.28 5.64
N ASN A 109 -7.99 20.08 5.35
CA ASN A 109 -6.92 20.41 6.27
C ASN A 109 -5.67 20.87 5.48
N PRO A 110 -5.65 22.13 5.02
CA PRO A 110 -4.55 22.66 4.21
C PRO A 110 -3.20 22.73 4.95
N HIS A 111 -3.20 22.62 6.28
CA HIS A 111 -1.98 22.62 7.10
C HIS A 111 -1.39 21.21 7.25
N ARG A 112 -2.12 20.17 6.86
CA ARG A 112 -1.67 18.78 6.92
C ARG A 112 -1.09 18.38 5.57
N GLU A 113 0.22 18.22 5.54
CA GLU A 113 0.92 17.56 4.44
C GLU A 113 0.89 16.04 4.63
N ILE A 114 0.52 15.32 3.57
CA ILE A 114 0.52 13.86 3.53
C ILE A 114 1.67 13.43 2.61
N LYS A 115 2.69 12.79 3.19
CA LYS A 115 3.87 12.30 2.47
C LYS A 115 3.55 10.99 1.75
N ILE A 116 4.16 10.76 0.60
CA ILE A 116 4.00 9.58 -0.23
C ILE A 116 5.36 8.91 -0.35
N GLY A 117 5.52 7.79 0.36
CA GLY A 117 6.71 6.95 0.30
C GLY A 117 6.52 5.77 -0.65
N ILE A 118 7.63 5.29 -1.21
CA ILE A 118 7.64 4.10 -2.07
C ILE A 118 8.49 3.02 -1.41
N LEU A 119 7.91 1.85 -1.25
CA LEU A 119 8.53 0.69 -0.61
C LEU A 119 8.81 -0.43 -1.62
N PRO A 120 9.82 -1.28 -1.34
CA PRO A 120 10.03 -2.49 -2.13
C PRO A 120 8.83 -3.43 -1.97
N SER A 121 8.50 -4.14 -3.05
CA SER A 121 7.37 -5.08 -3.04
C SER A 121 7.70 -6.34 -2.23
N PRO A 122 6.86 -6.71 -1.24
CA PRO A 122 7.07 -7.90 -0.42
C PRO A 122 6.50 -9.17 -1.08
N SER A 123 6.01 -9.08 -2.32
CA SER A 123 5.39 -10.22 -3.00
C SER A 123 6.37 -11.36 -3.22
N ALA A 124 5.88 -12.61 -3.17
CA ALA A 124 6.70 -13.80 -3.37
C ALA A 124 7.49 -13.77 -4.70
N ARG A 125 6.95 -13.12 -5.74
CA ARG A 125 7.61 -12.99 -7.05
C ARG A 125 8.76 -12.00 -7.03
N SER A 126 8.69 -10.95 -6.22
CA SER A 126 9.83 -10.06 -5.96
C SER A 126 10.91 -10.83 -5.21
N VAL A 127 10.53 -11.55 -4.15
CA VAL A 127 11.45 -12.35 -3.32
C VAL A 127 12.15 -13.45 -4.12
N MET A 128 11.47 -14.10 -5.07
CA MET A 128 12.02 -15.17 -5.89
C MET A 128 13.18 -14.77 -6.81
N ARG A 129 13.38 -13.47 -7.04
CA ARG A 129 14.48 -12.96 -7.88
C ARG A 129 15.82 -12.89 -7.15
N TYR A 130 15.83 -13.10 -5.83
CA TYR A 130 17.02 -12.98 -5.00
C TYR A 130 17.52 -14.36 -4.57
N ALA A 131 18.84 -14.56 -4.66
CA ALA A 131 19.49 -15.80 -4.24
C ALA A 131 19.32 -16.04 -2.72
N ASN A 132 19.47 -14.98 -1.92
CA ASN A 132 19.27 -15.03 -0.47
C ASN A 132 17.93 -14.40 -0.05
N LYS A 133 16.89 -15.24 0.01
CA LYS A 133 15.52 -14.80 0.32
C LYS A 133 15.37 -14.28 1.75
N THR A 134 16.08 -14.88 2.70
CA THR A 134 16.00 -14.50 4.13
C THR A 134 16.57 -13.11 4.35
N GLU A 135 17.75 -12.85 3.80
CA GLU A 135 18.39 -11.55 3.86
C GLU A 135 17.55 -10.47 3.18
N PHE A 136 17.00 -10.76 1.99
CA PHE A 136 16.09 -9.83 1.32
C PHE A 136 14.86 -9.50 2.18
N LEU A 137 14.22 -10.49 2.78
CA LEU A 137 13.06 -10.25 3.64
C LEU A 137 13.41 -9.45 4.91
N GLN A 138 14.60 -9.67 5.48
CA GLN A 138 15.09 -8.88 6.61
C GLN A 138 15.32 -7.41 6.20
N GLN A 139 15.96 -7.17 5.06
CA GLN A 139 16.17 -5.83 4.52
C GLN A 139 14.84 -5.13 4.22
N VAL A 140 13.90 -5.81 3.55
CA VAL A 140 12.55 -5.28 3.30
C VAL A 140 11.85 -4.94 4.62
N SER A 141 11.91 -5.82 5.61
CA SER A 141 11.32 -5.56 6.93
C SER A 141 11.94 -4.34 7.62
N GLN A 142 13.26 -4.15 7.51
CA GLN A 142 13.94 -2.98 8.06
C GLN A 142 13.52 -1.69 7.36
N ILE A 143 13.43 -1.70 6.03
CA ILE A 143 12.97 -0.56 5.22
C ILE A 143 11.53 -0.18 5.62
N TYR A 144 10.63 -1.16 5.76
CA TYR A 144 9.25 -0.91 6.18
C TYR A 144 9.19 -0.33 7.57
N LYS A 145 9.96 -0.90 8.52
CA LYS A 145 10.02 -0.40 9.90
C LYS A 145 10.48 1.07 9.93
N GLN A 146 11.57 1.39 9.24
CA GLN A 146 12.10 2.75 9.15
C GLN A 146 11.09 3.71 8.53
N ALA A 147 10.43 3.32 7.43
CA ALA A 147 9.44 4.18 6.76
C ALA A 147 8.20 4.44 7.62
N ILE A 148 7.83 3.50 8.49
CA ILE A 148 6.73 3.67 9.44
C ILE A 148 7.15 4.61 10.58
N THR A 149 8.36 4.44 11.13
CA THR A 149 8.80 5.16 12.34
C THR A 149 9.41 6.54 12.08
N ASN A 150 10.00 6.78 10.91
CA ASN A 150 10.70 8.04 10.64
C ASN A 150 9.73 9.12 10.17
N ASP A 151 9.63 10.22 10.90
CA ASP A 151 8.79 11.38 10.56
C ASP A 151 9.44 12.40 9.62
N GLU A 152 10.69 12.14 9.20
CA GLU A 152 11.50 12.98 8.30
C GLU A 152 10.75 13.47 7.08
#